data_AF-A0AAV8Z685-F1
#
_entry.id   AF-A0AAV8Z685-F1
#
_cell.length_a   1.000
_cell.length_b   1.000
_cell.length_c   1.000
_cell.angle_alpha   90.00
_cell.angle_beta   90.00
_cell.angle_gamma   90.00
#
_symmetry.space_group_name_H-M   'P 1'
#
loop_
_entity.id
_entity.type
_entity.pdbx_description
1 polymer ?
#
loop_
_entity_poly.entity_id
_entity_poly.type
_entity_poly.pdbx_seq_one_letter_code
_entity_poly.pdbx_strand_id
1 'polypeptide(L)'
;MVCTGCCATLDHIVTYLFKQLTQKGKEQRVGMAPSSDMFLKVLEMHPEILQQILSTVLNVIMFEDCRNQWSMSRPLLGLILLNEEYFNQMRESIIRSQPPDKQAAMAQWFENLMDGIERNLLTKNRDRFTQNLSMFRRDINDSLKGPNVNTSSVSDMMTS
;
A
#
# COMPACT_ATOMS: atom_id res chain seq x y z
N MET A 1 -15.39 1.70 -13.88
CA MET A 1 -16.24 0.51 -13.66
C MET A 1 -15.41 -0.78 -13.60
N VAL A 2 -14.50 -1.03 -14.56
CA VAL A 2 -13.62 -2.23 -14.57
C VAL A 2 -12.66 -2.28 -13.37
N CYS A 3 -11.97 -1.18 -13.03
CA CYS A 3 -11.02 -1.16 -11.91
C CYS A 3 -11.66 -1.45 -10.54
N THR A 4 -12.89 -0.99 -10.32
CA THR A 4 -13.59 -1.16 -9.02
C THR A 4 -13.90 -2.62 -8.73
N GLY A 5 -14.33 -3.39 -9.76
CA GLY A 5 -14.56 -4.82 -9.64
C GLY A 5 -13.28 -5.59 -9.33
N CYS A 6 -12.18 -5.29 -10.03
CA CYS A 6 -10.88 -5.92 -9.80
C CYS A 6 -10.37 -5.66 -8.37
N CYS A 7 -10.50 -4.42 -7.87
CA CYS A 7 -10.10 -4.09 -6.50
C CYS A 7 -10.90 -4.89 -5.46
N ALA A 8 -12.21 -5.01 -5.66
CA ALA A 8 -13.08 -5.77 -4.77
C ALA A 8 -12.74 -7.27 -4.79
N THR A 9 -12.54 -7.86 -5.97
CA THR A 9 -12.11 -9.25 -6.09
C THR A 9 -10.77 -9.48 -5.39
N LEU A 10 -9.80 -8.60 -5.58
CA LEU A 10 -8.50 -8.69 -4.92
C LEU A 10 -8.64 -8.57 -3.39
N ASP A 11 -9.44 -7.62 -2.90
CA ASP A 11 -9.70 -7.48 -1.46
C ASP A 11 -10.37 -8.74 -0.90
N HIS A 12 -11.31 -9.36 -1.62
CA HIS A 12 -11.92 -10.61 -1.20
C HIS A 12 -10.91 -11.77 -1.11
N ILE A 13 -10.05 -11.93 -2.13
CA ILE A 13 -9.00 -12.97 -2.13
C ILE A 13 -8.06 -12.76 -0.94
N VAL A 14 -7.53 -11.55 -0.80
CA VAL A 14 -6.57 -11.19 0.26
C VAL A 14 -7.19 -11.32 1.65
N THR A 15 -8.44 -10.89 1.82
CA THR A 15 -9.18 -11.04 3.09
C THR A 15 -9.36 -12.50 3.45
N TYR A 16 -9.74 -13.33 2.47
CA TYR A 16 -9.92 -14.76 2.67
C TYR A 16 -8.62 -15.41 3.11
N LEU A 17 -7.51 -15.12 2.41
CA LEU A 17 -6.19 -15.62 2.75
C LEU A 17 -5.75 -15.22 4.16
N PHE A 18 -5.88 -13.94 4.50
CA PHE A 18 -5.51 -13.43 5.82
C PHE A 18 -6.29 -14.14 6.93
N LYS A 19 -7.59 -14.37 6.75
CA LYS A 19 -8.42 -15.12 7.70
C LYS A 19 -7.95 -16.57 7.85
N GLN A 20 -7.69 -17.26 6.74
CA GLN A 20 -7.26 -18.67 6.76
C GLN A 20 -5.91 -18.84 7.47
N LEU A 21 -4.92 -18.01 7.13
CA LEU A 21 -3.58 -18.08 7.72
C LEU A 21 -3.58 -17.66 9.19
N THR A 22 -4.39 -16.69 9.59
CA THR A 22 -4.53 -16.27 10.99
C THR A 22 -5.27 -17.32 11.83
N GLN A 23 -6.24 -18.04 11.25
CA GLN A 23 -7.02 -19.08 11.93
C GLN A 23 -6.23 -20.39 12.11
N LYS A 24 -5.35 -20.76 11.15
CA LYS A 24 -4.45 -21.92 11.27
C LYS A 24 -3.56 -21.90 12.52
N GLY A 25 -3.26 -20.71 13.07
CA GLY A 25 -2.47 -20.57 14.30
C GLY A 25 -3.24 -20.76 15.61
N LYS A 26 -4.58 -20.83 15.59
CA LYS A 26 -5.41 -20.88 16.81
C LYS A 26 -6.12 -22.20 17.07
N GLU A 27 -6.54 -22.94 16.04
CA GLU A 27 -7.15 -24.26 16.22
C GLU A 27 -6.89 -25.14 15.00
N GLN A 28 -6.33 -26.35 15.22
CA GLN A 28 -6.51 -27.48 14.31
C GLN A 28 -8.02 -27.67 14.08
N ARG A 29 -8.51 -27.52 12.84
CA ARG A 29 -9.91 -27.83 12.48
C ARG A 29 -9.88 -28.62 11.18
N VAL A 30 -10.22 -29.92 11.18
CA VAL A 30 -11.61 -30.43 11.20
C VAL A 30 -12.50 -29.62 10.26
N GLY A 31 -12.60 -30.08 9.00
CA GLY A 31 -13.78 -29.81 8.16
C GLY A 31 -13.71 -28.67 7.13
N MET A 32 -12.54 -28.17 6.71
CA MET A 32 -12.46 -27.21 5.60
C MET A 32 -12.44 -27.91 4.23
N ALA A 33 -13.22 -27.40 3.28
CA ALA A 33 -13.34 -27.98 1.93
C ALA A 33 -11.98 -28.09 1.21
N PRO A 34 -11.71 -29.21 0.51
CA PRO A 34 -10.38 -29.55 -0.05
C PRO A 34 -9.84 -28.57 -1.11
N SER A 35 -10.68 -27.69 -1.66
CA SER A 35 -10.28 -26.68 -2.65
C SER A 35 -9.51 -25.50 -2.06
N SER A 36 -9.75 -25.15 -0.78
CA SER A 36 -9.05 -24.09 -0.05
C SER A 36 -7.56 -24.39 0.11
N ASP A 37 -7.24 -25.67 0.32
CA ASP A 37 -5.87 -26.15 0.52
C ASP A 37 -4.99 -26.00 -0.72
N MET A 38 -5.55 -26.12 -1.93
CA MET A 38 -4.75 -26.00 -3.15
C MET A 38 -4.22 -24.58 -3.32
N PHE A 39 -5.05 -23.56 -3.10
CA PHE A 39 -4.62 -22.18 -3.25
C PHE A 39 -3.61 -21.77 -2.17
N LEU A 40 -3.81 -22.22 -0.93
CA LEU A 40 -2.82 -22.02 0.14
C LEU A 40 -1.50 -22.73 -0.15
N LYS A 41 -1.53 -23.98 -0.68
CA LYS A 41 -0.33 -24.70 -1.11
C LYS A 41 0.40 -23.98 -2.24
N VAL A 42 -0.32 -23.42 -3.22
CA VAL A 42 0.29 -22.63 -4.30
C VAL A 42 1.01 -21.42 -3.70
N LEU A 43 0.43 -20.75 -2.71
CA LEU A 43 1.08 -19.61 -2.05
C LEU A 43 2.25 -20.01 -1.14
N GLU A 44 2.20 -21.19 -0.52
CA GLU A 44 3.34 -21.74 0.22
C GLU A 44 4.50 -22.11 -0.72
N MET A 45 4.19 -22.63 -1.91
CA MET A 45 5.21 -22.96 -2.93
C MET A 45 5.70 -21.74 -3.71
N HIS A 46 4.84 -20.73 -3.88
CA HIS A 46 5.07 -19.55 -4.71
C HIS A 46 4.70 -18.25 -3.97
N PRO A 47 5.39 -17.91 -2.86
CA PRO A 47 5.13 -16.68 -2.11
C PRO A 47 5.38 -15.41 -2.95
N GLU A 48 6.20 -15.49 -4.00
CA GLU A 48 6.52 -14.41 -4.92
C GLU A 48 5.29 -13.81 -5.61
N ILE A 49 4.20 -14.57 -5.75
CA ILE A 49 2.98 -14.09 -6.40
C ILE A 49 2.38 -12.92 -5.62
N LEU A 50 2.20 -13.07 -4.30
CA LEU A 50 1.63 -12.00 -3.47
C LEU A 50 2.62 -10.82 -3.34
N GLN A 51 3.91 -11.10 -3.32
CA GLN A 51 4.97 -10.09 -3.28
C GLN A 51 4.96 -9.23 -4.56
N GLN A 52 4.81 -9.85 -5.73
CA GLN A 52 4.69 -9.14 -7.01
C GLN A 52 3.42 -8.30 -7.06
N ILE A 53 2.28 -8.82 -6.59
CA ILE A 53 1.03 -8.07 -6.52
C ILE A 53 1.19 -6.88 -5.57
N LEU A 54 1.76 -7.08 -4.39
CA LEU A 54 2.05 -6.00 -3.43
C LEU A 54 2.92 -4.90 -4.05
N SER A 55 4.05 -5.28 -4.67
CA SER A 55 4.96 -4.35 -5.33
C SER A 55 4.26 -3.55 -6.42
N THR A 56 3.49 -4.23 -7.28
CA THR A 56 2.75 -3.60 -8.36
C THR A 56 1.72 -2.61 -7.82
N VAL A 57 0.91 -3.03 -6.84
CA VAL A 57 -0.13 -2.19 -6.24
C VAL A 57 0.46 -0.96 -5.56
N LEU A 58 1.56 -1.13 -4.81
CA LEU A 58 2.22 -0.01 -4.13
C LEU A 58 2.82 0.99 -5.13
N ASN A 59 3.51 0.50 -6.15
CA ASN A 59 4.08 1.35 -7.20
C ASN A 59 3.00 2.15 -7.94
N VAL A 60 1.88 1.51 -8.30
CA VAL A 60 0.74 2.20 -8.91
C VAL A 60 0.19 3.31 -8.01
N ILE A 61 0.11 3.08 -6.69
CA ILE A 61 -0.38 4.11 -5.76
C ILE A 61 0.62 5.28 -5.61
N MET A 62 1.92 4.97 -5.58
CA MET A 62 2.98 5.97 -5.39
C MET A 62 3.20 6.85 -6.63
N PHE A 63 3.14 6.27 -7.82
CA PHE A 63 3.66 6.91 -9.04
C PHE A 63 2.63 7.16 -10.13
N GLU A 64 1.43 6.56 -10.05
CA GLU A 64 0.39 6.76 -11.06
C GLU A 64 -0.76 7.65 -10.56
N ASP A 65 -1.48 8.26 -11.50
CA ASP A 65 -2.75 8.94 -11.25
C ASP A 65 -3.87 7.93 -10.95
N CYS A 66 -3.77 7.28 -9.79
CA CYS A 66 -4.74 6.30 -9.33
C CYS A 66 -6.06 6.99 -8.96
N ARG A 67 -7.04 6.93 -9.88
CA ARG A 67 -8.43 7.42 -9.65
C ARG A 67 -9.24 6.55 -8.68
N ASN A 68 -8.77 5.34 -8.35
CA ASN A 68 -9.47 4.36 -7.49
C ASN A 68 -8.74 4.10 -6.16
N GLN A 69 -8.01 5.09 -5.63
CA GLN A 69 -7.19 4.96 -4.41
C GLN A 69 -7.95 4.33 -3.23
N TRP A 70 -9.20 4.74 -3.02
CA TRP A 70 -10.05 4.26 -1.93
C TRP A 70 -10.36 2.77 -2.05
N SER A 71 -10.52 2.28 -3.28
CA SER A 71 -10.78 0.85 -3.53
C SER A 71 -9.51 0.03 -3.44
N MET A 72 -8.35 0.61 -3.78
CA MET A 72 -7.05 -0.06 -3.77
C MET A 72 -6.38 -0.09 -2.39
N SER A 73 -6.75 0.81 -1.47
CA SER A 73 -6.20 0.82 -0.11
C SER A 73 -6.48 -0.49 0.64
N ARG A 74 -7.70 -1.02 0.50
CA ARG A 74 -8.15 -2.25 1.17
C ARG A 74 -7.35 -3.51 0.77
N PRO A 75 -7.22 -3.85 -0.52
CA PRO A 75 -6.38 -4.96 -0.93
C PRO A 75 -4.90 -4.71 -0.59
N LEU A 76 -4.40 -3.47 -0.71
CA LEU A 76 -3.02 -3.16 -0.34
C LEU A 76 -2.74 -3.46 1.14
N LEU A 77 -3.60 -3.03 2.08
CA LEU A 77 -3.42 -3.31 3.49
C LEU A 77 -3.29 -4.81 3.74
N GLY A 78 -4.19 -5.62 3.17
CA GLY A 78 -4.13 -7.06 3.37
C GLY A 78 -2.90 -7.69 2.74
N LEU A 79 -2.41 -7.19 1.59
CA LEU A 79 -1.17 -7.64 0.97
C LEU A 79 0.05 -7.33 1.86
N ILE A 80 0.09 -6.14 2.47
CA ILE A 80 1.14 -5.73 3.42
C ILE A 80 1.13 -6.65 4.64
N LEU A 81 -0.03 -6.85 5.28
CA LEU A 81 -0.12 -7.68 6.49
C LEU A 81 0.21 -9.15 6.23
N LEU A 82 -0.04 -9.65 5.01
CA LEU A 82 0.35 -11.00 4.59
C LEU A 82 1.87 -11.11 4.32
N ASN A 83 2.55 -10.02 3.96
CA ASN A 83 3.94 -10.02 3.49
C ASN A 83 4.78 -8.92 4.18
N GLU A 84 4.67 -8.79 5.50
CA GLU A 84 5.28 -7.67 6.25
C GLU A 84 6.80 -7.60 6.06
N GLU A 85 7.49 -8.75 6.07
CA GLU A 85 8.94 -8.80 5.86
C GLU A 85 9.34 -8.25 4.48
N TYR A 86 8.65 -8.70 3.43
CA TYR A 86 8.90 -8.23 2.07
C TYR A 86 8.52 -6.74 1.89
N PHE A 87 7.44 -6.29 2.53
CA PHE A 87 7.09 -4.87 2.56
C PHE A 87 8.19 -4.01 3.18
N ASN A 88 8.79 -4.46 4.29
CA ASN A 88 9.91 -3.75 4.93
C ASN A 88 11.15 -3.72 4.04
N GLN A 89 11.49 -4.82 3.37
CA GLN A 89 12.59 -4.84 2.39
C GLN A 89 12.35 -3.86 1.24
N MET A 90 11.11 -3.81 0.72
CA MET A 90 10.72 -2.87 -0.34
C MET A 90 10.81 -1.42 0.13
N ARG A 91 10.30 -1.13 1.32
CA ARG A 91 10.41 0.19 1.96
C ARG A 91 11.88 0.63 2.04
N GLU A 92 12.76 -0.22 2.57
CA GLU A 92 14.19 0.12 2.67
C GLU A 92 14.83 0.38 1.31
N SER A 93 14.51 -0.46 0.31
CA SER A 93 14.99 -0.29 -1.06
C SER A 93 14.54 1.05 -1.67
N ILE A 94 13.27 1.41 -1.48
CA ILE A 94 12.70 2.68 -1.95
C ILE A 94 13.33 3.87 -1.24
N ILE A 95 13.59 3.78 0.08
CA ILE A 95 14.25 4.87 0.83
C ILE A 95 15.67 5.06 0.32
N ARG A 96 16.44 3.97 0.16
CA ARG A 96 17.84 4.05 -0.30
C ARG A 96 17.98 4.54 -1.74
N SER A 97 16.94 4.37 -2.57
CA SER A 97 16.94 4.91 -3.93
C SER A 97 16.67 6.41 -4.01
N GLN A 98 16.21 7.04 -2.92
CA GLN A 98 16.06 8.49 -2.85
C GLN A 98 17.40 9.21 -2.66
N PRO A 99 17.53 10.48 -3.13
CA PRO A 99 18.62 11.37 -2.77
C PRO A 99 18.82 11.47 -1.24
N PRO A 100 20.06 11.56 -0.72
CA PRO A 100 20.34 11.54 0.73
C PRO A 100 19.51 12.50 1.57
N ASP A 101 19.25 13.71 1.06
CA ASP A 101 18.44 14.76 1.68
C ASP A 101 16.95 14.41 1.78
N LYS A 102 16.45 13.51 0.92
CA LYS A 102 15.05 13.07 0.89
C LYS A 102 14.81 11.74 1.62
N GLN A 103 15.85 10.98 1.96
CA GLN A 103 15.71 9.66 2.57
C GLN A 103 14.96 9.71 3.91
N ALA A 104 15.29 10.68 4.76
CA ALA A 104 14.64 10.84 6.06
C ALA A 104 13.14 11.16 5.93
N ALA A 105 12.78 12.02 4.97
CA ALA A 105 11.37 12.36 4.69
C ALA A 105 10.61 11.13 4.17
N MET A 106 11.18 10.39 3.21
CA MET A 106 10.57 9.16 2.70
C MET A 106 10.37 8.12 3.81
N ALA A 107 11.37 7.95 4.68
CA ALA A 107 11.28 7.04 5.82
C ALA A 107 10.12 7.42 6.75
N GLN A 108 9.96 8.72 7.04
CA GLN A 108 8.87 9.23 7.87
C GLN A 108 7.50 9.02 7.23
N TRP A 109 7.38 9.19 5.90
CA TRP A 109 6.10 8.93 5.22
C TRP A 109 5.69 7.47 5.30
N PHE A 110 6.63 6.53 5.19
CA PHE A 110 6.35 5.11 5.41
C PHE A 110 5.96 4.78 6.86
N GLU A 111 6.55 5.44 7.86
CA GLU A 111 6.09 5.32 9.25
C GLU A 111 4.65 5.83 9.40
N ASN A 112 4.36 7.02 8.86
CA ASN A 112 3.02 7.61 8.89
C ASN A 112 1.98 6.74 8.15
N LEU A 113 2.40 6.04 7.09
CA LEU A 113 1.54 5.11 6.35
C LEU A 113 1.02 3.98 7.28
N MET A 114 1.88 3.48 8.17
CA MET A 114 1.57 2.37 9.07
C MET A 114 1.17 2.82 10.49
N ASP A 115 1.11 4.12 10.75
CA ASP A 115 0.75 4.67 12.06
C ASP A 115 -0.65 4.24 12.52
N GLY A 116 -0.70 3.60 13.68
CA GLY A 116 -1.93 3.09 14.29
C GLY A 116 -2.57 1.91 13.55
N ILE A 117 -1.84 1.25 12.63
CA ILE A 117 -2.31 0.06 11.93
C ILE A 117 -2.05 -1.18 12.77
N GLU A 118 -3.11 -1.93 13.04
CA GLU A 118 -3.04 -3.22 13.72
C GLU A 118 -2.95 -4.37 12.73
N ARG A 119 -2.48 -5.55 13.17
CA ARG A 119 -2.46 -6.77 12.33
C ARG A 119 -3.85 -7.41 12.25
N ASN A 120 -4.82 -6.71 11.68
CA ASN A 120 -6.17 -7.20 11.39
C ASN A 120 -6.81 -6.46 10.21
N LEU A 121 -7.90 -7.02 9.67
CA LEU A 121 -8.65 -6.45 8.55
C LEU A 121 -10.02 -5.90 8.97
N LEU A 122 -10.17 -5.43 10.20
CA LEU A 122 -11.41 -4.80 10.65
C LEU A 122 -11.65 -3.49 9.89
N THR A 123 -12.92 -3.14 9.72
CA THR A 123 -13.33 -1.92 8.99
C THR A 123 -12.63 -0.67 9.52
N LYS A 124 -12.59 -0.50 10.85
CA LYS A 124 -11.90 0.62 11.49
C LYS A 124 -10.42 0.72 11.09
N ASN A 125 -9.71 -0.41 11.06
CA ASN A 125 -8.29 -0.45 10.71
C ASN A 125 -8.06 -0.16 9.22
N ARG A 126 -8.93 -0.69 8.35
CA ARG A 126 -8.93 -0.37 6.91
C ARG A 126 -9.19 1.10 6.62
N ASP A 127 -10.13 1.70 7.34
CA ASP A 127 -10.47 3.12 7.16
C ASP A 127 -9.30 4.00 7.62
N ARG A 128 -8.64 3.65 8.73
CA ARG A 128 -7.40 4.30 9.18
C ARG A 128 -6.30 4.21 8.13
N PHE A 129 -6.03 3.01 7.59
CA PHE A 129 -5.03 2.85 6.53
C PHE A 129 -5.34 3.68 5.29
N THR A 130 -6.62 3.77 4.91
CA THR A 130 -7.05 4.58 3.76
C THR A 130 -6.75 6.07 3.96
N GLN A 131 -6.93 6.57 5.18
CA GLN A 131 -6.57 7.95 5.55
C GLN A 131 -5.05 8.15 5.50
N ASN A 132 -4.28 7.26 6.11
CA ASN A 132 -2.80 7.32 6.11
C ASN A 132 -2.25 7.30 4.67
N LEU A 133 -2.78 6.42 3.81
CA LEU A 133 -2.37 6.29 2.42
C LEU A 133 -2.68 7.55 1.59
N SER A 134 -3.76 8.26 1.92
CA SER A 134 -4.11 9.52 1.28
C SER A 134 -3.08 10.61 1.59
N MET A 135 -2.63 10.69 2.85
CA MET A 135 -1.57 11.60 3.28
C MET A 135 -0.22 11.23 2.67
N PHE A 136 0.16 9.95 2.73
CA PHE A 136 1.38 9.42 2.13
C PHE A 136 1.52 9.81 0.65
N ARG A 137 0.47 9.60 -0.14
CA ARG A 137 0.47 9.94 -1.56
C ARG A 137 0.59 11.45 -1.81
N ARG A 138 -0.09 12.26 -1.01
CA ARG A 138 -0.01 13.73 -1.12
C ARG A 138 1.42 14.20 -0.87
N ASP A 139 2.04 13.73 0.21
CA ASP A 139 3.37 14.17 0.62
C ASP A 139 4.45 13.73 -0.41
N ILE A 140 4.30 12.54 -1.01
CA ILE A 140 5.14 12.11 -2.16
C ILE A 140 4.97 13.04 -3.36
N ASN A 141 3.73 13.30 -3.76
CA ASN A 141 3.45 14.13 -4.93
C ASN A 141 3.95 15.57 -4.76
N ASP A 142 3.86 16.12 -3.55
CA ASP A 142 4.35 17.46 -3.25
C ASP A 142 5.88 17.52 -3.30
N SER A 143 6.58 16.47 -2.86
CA SER A 143 8.05 16.36 -2.99
C SER A 143 8.54 16.20 -4.43
N LEU A 144 7.74 15.59 -5.30
CA LEU A 144 8.05 15.42 -6.73
C LEU A 144 7.86 16.72 -7.52
N LYS A 145 6.97 17.62 -7.09
CA LYS A 145 6.69 18.89 -7.77
C LYS A 145 7.82 19.93 -7.65
N GLY A 146 8.85 19.67 -6.82
CA GLY A 146 9.95 20.61 -6.58
C GLY A 146 9.47 21.88 -5.85
N PRO A 147 10.39 22.75 -5.39
CA PRO A 147 9.99 24.04 -4.85
C PRO A 147 9.30 24.82 -5.97
N ASN A 148 8.00 25.08 -5.82
CA ASN A 148 7.28 26.03 -6.68
C ASN A 148 8.12 27.30 -6.75
N VAL A 149 8.64 27.60 -7.94
CA VAL A 149 9.05 28.96 -8.27
C VAL A 149 7.77 29.78 -8.22
N ASN A 150 7.49 30.35 -7.04
CA ASN A 150 6.59 31.48 -6.93
C ASN A 150 7.22 32.59 -7.78
N THR A 151 6.85 32.68 -9.05
CA THR A 151 6.94 33.91 -9.82
C THR A 151 5.90 34.88 -9.24
N SER A 152 6.18 35.38 -8.05
CA SER A 152 5.57 36.61 -7.53
C SER A 152 6.05 37.76 -8.43
N SER A 153 5.10 38.24 -9.24
CA SER A 153 4.94 39.65 -9.61
C SER A 153 6.20 40.41 -10.02
N VAL A 154 6.50 40.41 -11.34
CA VAL A 154 7.15 41.54 -11.99
C VAL A 154 6.11 42.19 -12.91
N SER A 155 5.16 42.88 -12.30
CA SER A 155 4.33 43.86 -12.99
C SER A 155 4.89 45.24 -12.66
N ASP A 156 5.27 45.96 -13.70
CA ASP A 156 5.37 47.42 -13.78
C ASP A 156 6.38 48.13 -12.89
N MET A 157 7.63 48.23 -13.37
CA MET A 157 8.42 49.46 -13.23
C MET A 157 9.31 49.68 -14.45
N MET A 158 8.82 50.46 -15.40
CA MET A 158 9.65 51.40 -16.17
C MET A 158 8.79 52.63 -16.51
N THR A 159 8.87 53.63 -15.65
CA THR A 159 8.61 55.04 -15.94
C THR A 159 9.78 55.61 -16.73
N SER A 160 9.51 56.23 -17.88
CA SER A 160 9.95 57.59 -18.28
C SER A 160 9.57 57.84 -19.74
#